data_AF-A0A7C4FNF3-F1
#
_entry.id   AF-A0A7C4FNF3-F1
#
_cell.length_a   1.000
_cell.length_b   1.000
_cell.length_c   1.000
_cell.angle_alpha   90.00
_cell.angle_beta   90.00
_cell.angle_gamma   90.00
#
_symmetry.space_group_name_H-M   'P 1'
#
loop_
_entity.id
_entity.type
_entity.pdbx_description
1 polymer ?
#
loop_
_entity_poly.entity_id
_entity_poly.type
_entity_poly.pdbx_seq_one_letter_code
_entity_poly.pdbx_strand_id
1 'polypeptide(L)'
;MLFLTYLMLPIFTLFISSCQTSSQPKLKSCRDCHKEVLQADLKIREHDISCSVCHEGTEEATDINKAHKGLIKTPVADKVFFVCSECHKKETKEITNSQHYTYQKKVRFLLSKFGMNLPISSLPELISFLEKENFVDKKAKFVLDFLGKRCFTCHIFYEGDDYELTRRGKGCLACHRAHTYQKPRDEECLSCHYSIRIGMDYLGKTPHNWFEDYRSPFVEGKLPPRPYGIEYYSLKPDVHASLGLSCTDCHGKDEIMFGKKRANCLLCHKEILADGHIFHQGRVLEKVSCAVCHASFINQDEYKYCELVRDRKTAERFSEVFVQESSEIENYFLSLWRGETSAQAMKDGLTGKVKDGLWLCFLENRTFERINLGKDKNGKVCVVRREKIRLSFDDTTVFTDLSLCKFPHTIGKRANLFRSLEVIRDEVSKNFAK
;
A
#
# COMPACT_ATOMS: atom_id res chain seq x y z
N MET A 1 -75.99 -69.74 -46.90
CA MET A 1 -74.89 -70.27 -47.73
C MET A 1 -73.93 -69.14 -48.01
N LEU A 2 -72.67 -69.26 -47.57
CA LEU A 2 -71.45 -68.56 -48.04
C LEU A 2 -71.46 -67.01 -48.04
N PHE A 3 -70.40 -66.24 -47.82
CA PHE A 3 -69.03 -66.34 -47.32
C PHE A 3 -68.58 -64.88 -47.07
N LEU A 4 -67.51 -64.71 -46.28
CA LEU A 4 -66.76 -63.49 -45.89
C LEU A 4 -66.80 -62.25 -46.82
N THR A 5 -66.73 -61.04 -46.21
CA THR A 5 -65.57 -60.11 -46.38
C THR A 5 -65.54 -59.01 -45.29
N TYR A 6 -64.32 -58.72 -44.84
CA TYR A 6 -63.87 -57.80 -43.77
C TYR A 6 -64.05 -56.30 -44.10
N LEU A 7 -64.28 -55.48 -43.07
CA LEU A 7 -63.73 -54.11 -43.00
C LEU A 7 -63.36 -53.77 -41.55
N MET A 8 -62.06 -53.81 -41.23
CA MET A 8 -61.48 -53.38 -39.95
C MET A 8 -61.14 -51.88 -40.02
N LEU A 9 -61.74 -51.07 -39.15
CA LEU A 9 -61.31 -49.69 -38.89
C LEU A 9 -60.14 -49.69 -37.88
N PRO A 10 -59.03 -48.96 -38.13
CA PRO A 10 -58.04 -48.71 -37.09
C PRO A 10 -58.43 -47.47 -36.27
N ILE A 11 -58.62 -47.66 -34.97
CA ILE A 11 -58.72 -46.56 -33.99
C ILE A 11 -57.29 -46.05 -33.73
N PHE A 12 -56.98 -44.88 -34.25
CA PHE A 12 -55.70 -44.19 -34.06
C PHE A 12 -55.69 -43.53 -32.68
N THR A 13 -55.04 -44.14 -31.69
CA THR A 13 -54.75 -43.50 -30.40
C THR A 13 -53.58 -42.53 -30.57
N LEU A 14 -53.87 -41.22 -30.56
CA LEU A 14 -52.86 -40.17 -30.47
C LEU A 14 -52.13 -40.28 -29.12
N PHE A 15 -50.91 -40.82 -29.14
CA PHE A 15 -49.92 -40.55 -28.09
C PHE A 15 -49.40 -39.13 -28.27
N ILE A 16 -49.89 -38.20 -27.46
CA ILE A 16 -49.28 -36.87 -27.32
C ILE A 16 -48.00 -37.08 -26.50
N SER A 17 -46.88 -37.34 -27.18
CA SER A 17 -45.56 -37.18 -26.57
C SER A 17 -45.39 -35.72 -26.21
N SER A 18 -45.56 -35.42 -24.93
CA SER A 18 -45.11 -34.17 -24.33
C SER A 18 -43.59 -34.10 -24.49
N CYS A 19 -43.12 -33.42 -25.53
CA CYS A 19 -41.74 -32.99 -25.64
C CYS A 19 -41.50 -31.99 -24.50
N GLN A 20 -41.11 -32.50 -23.33
CA GLN A 20 -40.34 -31.71 -22.38
C GLN A 20 -39.02 -31.38 -23.07
N THR A 21 -38.97 -30.26 -23.77
CA THR A 21 -37.70 -29.58 -24.09
C THR A 21 -37.07 -29.22 -22.75
N SER A 22 -36.23 -30.12 -22.24
CA SER A 22 -35.27 -29.76 -21.21
C SER A 22 -34.40 -28.66 -21.81
N SER A 23 -34.53 -27.45 -21.29
CA SER A 23 -33.62 -26.35 -21.64
C SER A 23 -32.22 -26.80 -21.21
N GLN A 24 -31.41 -27.25 -22.17
CA GLN A 24 -30.01 -27.56 -21.93
C GLN A 24 -29.37 -26.33 -21.27
N PRO A 25 -28.72 -26.48 -20.10
CA PRO A 25 -28.24 -25.33 -19.37
C PRO A 25 -27.19 -24.60 -20.21
N LYS A 26 -27.46 -23.33 -20.53
CA LYS A 26 -26.62 -22.50 -21.41
C LYS A 26 -25.26 -22.27 -20.74
N LEU A 27 -24.19 -22.53 -21.49
CA LEU A 27 -22.82 -22.22 -21.10
C LEU A 27 -22.69 -20.70 -20.84
N LYS A 28 -22.07 -20.32 -19.72
CA LYS A 28 -21.76 -18.92 -19.39
C LYS A 28 -20.26 -18.75 -19.17
N SER A 29 -19.75 -17.62 -19.62
CA SER A 29 -18.39 -17.14 -19.39
C SER A 29 -18.30 -16.35 -18.07
N CYS A 30 -17.07 -16.08 -17.62
CA CYS A 30 -16.84 -15.16 -16.50
C CYS A 30 -17.48 -13.79 -16.76
N ARG A 31 -17.42 -13.29 -18.00
CA ARG A 31 -17.91 -11.95 -18.39
C ARG A 31 -19.43 -11.84 -18.35
N ASP A 32 -20.15 -12.95 -18.51
CA ASP A 32 -21.62 -12.96 -18.44
C ASP A 32 -22.13 -12.63 -17.03
N CYS A 33 -21.36 -12.98 -15.99
CA CYS A 33 -21.69 -12.73 -14.59
C CYS A 33 -20.91 -11.56 -13.97
N HIS A 34 -19.66 -11.33 -14.38
CA HIS A 34 -18.74 -10.31 -13.84
C HIS A 34 -18.59 -9.09 -14.76
N LYS A 35 -19.70 -8.57 -15.29
CA LYS A 35 -19.71 -7.45 -16.26
C LYS A 35 -19.00 -6.19 -15.75
N GLU A 36 -19.01 -5.96 -14.44
CA GLU A 36 -18.40 -4.80 -13.80
C GLU A 36 -16.87 -4.82 -13.84
N VAL A 37 -16.25 -6.00 -13.89
CA VAL A 37 -14.78 -6.18 -13.90
C VAL A 37 -14.16 -5.65 -15.21
N LEU A 38 -14.97 -5.44 -16.26
CA LEU A 38 -14.53 -5.11 -17.61
C LEU A 38 -15.15 -3.82 -18.16
N GLN A 39 -15.69 -2.96 -17.30
CA GLN A 39 -16.30 -1.69 -17.73
C GLN A 39 -15.31 -0.68 -18.33
N ALA A 40 -14.00 -0.95 -18.29
CA ALA A 40 -12.98 -0.09 -18.84
C ALA A 40 -12.38 -0.67 -20.12
N ASP A 41 -12.34 0.15 -21.18
CA ASP A 41 -11.70 -0.21 -22.43
C ASP A 41 -10.20 -0.46 -22.23
N LEU A 42 -9.75 -1.66 -22.62
CA LEU A 42 -8.33 -1.97 -22.72
C LEU A 42 -7.71 -1.07 -23.80
N LYS A 43 -6.61 -0.39 -23.46
CA LYS A 43 -5.90 0.46 -24.43
C LYS A 43 -5.23 -0.32 -25.56
N ILE A 44 -4.96 -1.61 -25.33
CA ILE A 44 -4.15 -2.48 -26.19
C ILE A 44 -4.84 -3.84 -26.23
N ARG A 45 -5.20 -4.33 -27.43
CA ARG A 45 -5.94 -5.60 -27.62
C ARG A 45 -5.17 -6.81 -27.13
N GLU A 46 -3.85 -6.73 -27.14
CA GLU A 46 -2.90 -7.74 -26.69
C GLU A 46 -2.95 -7.98 -25.16
N HIS A 47 -3.66 -7.14 -24.40
CA HIS A 47 -3.94 -7.37 -22.97
C HIS A 47 -5.31 -8.04 -22.72
N ASP A 48 -6.01 -8.48 -23.76
CA ASP A 48 -7.23 -9.28 -23.62
C ASP A 48 -6.88 -10.73 -23.24
N ILE A 49 -6.48 -10.90 -21.98
CA ILE A 49 -6.05 -12.18 -21.41
C ILE A 49 -7.26 -12.84 -20.73
N SER A 50 -7.44 -14.15 -20.92
CA SER A 50 -8.49 -14.92 -20.25
C SER A 50 -8.39 -14.78 -18.72
N CYS A 51 -9.54 -14.64 -18.06
CA CYS A 51 -9.62 -14.51 -16.60
C CYS A 51 -9.00 -15.73 -15.90
N SER A 52 -9.15 -16.92 -16.50
CA SER A 52 -8.66 -18.18 -15.95
C SER A 52 -7.13 -18.27 -15.90
N VAL A 53 -6.43 -17.50 -16.74
CA VAL A 53 -4.95 -17.46 -16.75
C VAL A 53 -4.39 -16.96 -15.42
N CYS A 54 -5.09 -16.03 -14.75
CA CYS A 54 -4.68 -15.53 -13.43
C CYS A 54 -5.49 -16.13 -12.29
N HIS A 55 -6.81 -16.26 -12.48
CA HIS A 55 -7.75 -16.65 -11.45
C HIS A 55 -8.03 -18.16 -11.42
N GLU A 56 -7.47 -18.95 -12.32
CA GLU A 56 -7.79 -20.38 -12.48
C GLU A 56 -9.31 -20.59 -12.70
N GLY A 57 -9.84 -21.75 -12.31
CA GLY A 57 -11.25 -22.09 -12.49
C GLY A 57 -11.59 -22.51 -13.92
N THR A 58 -12.88 -22.63 -14.21
CA THR A 58 -13.39 -23.03 -15.52
C THR A 58 -14.03 -21.82 -16.20
N GLU A 59 -13.45 -21.37 -17.31
CA GLU A 59 -13.87 -20.16 -18.02
C GLU A 59 -15.30 -20.26 -18.55
N GLU A 60 -15.70 -21.45 -19.00
CA GLU A 60 -17.02 -21.72 -19.53
C GLU A 60 -17.69 -22.87 -18.78
N ALA A 61 -18.76 -22.56 -18.06
CA ALA A 61 -19.50 -23.56 -17.29
C ALA A 61 -21.01 -23.28 -17.29
N THR A 62 -21.78 -24.34 -17.05
CA THR A 62 -23.24 -24.28 -16.94
C THR A 62 -23.72 -23.94 -15.52
N ASP A 63 -22.83 -24.00 -14.53
CA ASP A 63 -23.12 -23.82 -13.10
C ASP A 63 -21.98 -23.09 -12.39
N ILE A 64 -22.31 -22.28 -11.39
CA ILE A 64 -21.37 -21.44 -10.64
C ILE A 64 -20.36 -22.27 -9.83
N ASN A 65 -20.76 -23.40 -9.25
CA ASN A 65 -19.85 -24.23 -8.47
C ASN A 65 -18.82 -24.90 -9.38
N LYS A 66 -19.21 -25.28 -10.59
CA LYS A 66 -18.28 -25.78 -11.61
C LYS A 66 -17.33 -24.69 -12.09
N ALA A 67 -17.85 -23.50 -12.40
CA ALA A 67 -17.04 -22.35 -12.84
C ALA A 67 -15.96 -21.98 -11.80
N HIS A 68 -16.35 -21.91 -10.52
CA HIS A 68 -15.48 -21.48 -9.43
C HIS A 68 -14.66 -22.60 -8.78
N LYS A 69 -14.80 -23.85 -9.23
CA LYS A 69 -14.01 -24.96 -8.68
C LYS A 69 -12.52 -24.70 -8.92
N GLY A 70 -11.75 -24.51 -7.84
CA GLY A 70 -10.32 -24.21 -7.91
C GLY A 70 -9.99 -22.76 -8.25
N LEU A 71 -10.98 -21.86 -8.30
CA LEU A 71 -10.75 -20.44 -8.58
C LEU A 71 -9.95 -19.78 -7.44
N ILE A 72 -8.93 -19.04 -7.84
CA ILE A 72 -8.12 -18.19 -6.98
C ILE A 72 -8.67 -16.76 -7.06
N LYS A 73 -9.39 -16.33 -6.01
CA LYS A 73 -9.96 -14.97 -5.93
C LYS A 73 -8.89 -13.87 -6.04
N THR A 74 -7.78 -14.04 -5.35
CA THR A 74 -6.66 -13.08 -5.35
C THR A 74 -5.37 -13.79 -5.74
N PRO A 75 -4.95 -13.69 -7.02
CA PRO A 75 -3.73 -14.32 -7.50
C PRO A 75 -2.51 -13.88 -6.69
N VAL A 76 -1.62 -14.82 -6.38
CA VAL A 76 -0.34 -14.53 -5.72
C VAL A 76 0.60 -13.78 -6.67
N ALA A 77 1.56 -13.03 -6.13
CA ALA A 77 2.46 -12.21 -6.92
C ALA A 77 3.22 -13.03 -7.98
N ASP A 78 3.68 -14.24 -7.64
CA ASP A 78 4.43 -15.11 -8.55
C ASP A 78 3.61 -15.52 -9.77
N LYS A 79 2.31 -15.83 -9.59
CA LYS A 79 1.40 -16.12 -10.69
C LYS A 79 1.25 -14.90 -11.61
N VAL A 80 1.11 -13.71 -11.03
CA VAL A 80 1.03 -12.46 -11.81
C VAL A 80 2.33 -12.22 -12.58
N PHE A 81 3.51 -12.35 -11.95
CA PHE A 81 4.79 -12.19 -12.62
C PHE A 81 4.98 -13.19 -13.75
N PHE A 82 4.61 -14.45 -13.53
CA PHE A 82 4.68 -15.50 -14.55
C PHE A 82 3.86 -15.13 -15.78
N VAL A 83 2.59 -14.78 -15.62
CA VAL A 83 1.70 -14.40 -16.72
C VAL A 83 2.24 -13.17 -17.47
N CYS A 84 2.66 -12.13 -16.74
CA CYS A 84 3.22 -10.93 -17.36
C CYS A 84 4.56 -11.21 -18.08
N SER A 85 5.32 -12.21 -17.63
CA SER A 85 6.64 -12.53 -18.18
C SER A 85 6.61 -13.12 -19.59
N GLU A 86 5.48 -13.67 -20.03
CA GLU A 86 5.34 -14.19 -21.40
C GLU A 86 5.65 -13.12 -22.46
N CYS A 87 5.23 -11.87 -22.19
CA CYS A 87 5.48 -10.71 -23.06
C CYS A 87 6.50 -9.71 -22.48
N HIS A 88 6.52 -9.50 -21.16
CA HIS A 88 7.34 -8.48 -20.49
C HIS A 88 8.56 -9.07 -19.76
N LYS A 89 9.29 -9.98 -20.41
CA LYS A 89 10.44 -10.72 -19.85
C LYS A 89 11.48 -9.82 -19.18
N LYS A 90 11.75 -8.65 -19.78
CA LYS A 90 12.73 -7.71 -19.24
C LYS A 90 12.20 -7.08 -17.96
N GLU A 91 10.98 -6.58 -17.96
CA GLU A 91 10.39 -5.89 -16.82
C GLU A 91 10.22 -6.81 -15.61
N THR A 92 9.73 -8.04 -15.82
CA THR A 92 9.54 -9.02 -14.75
C THR A 92 10.86 -9.59 -14.22
N LYS A 93 11.91 -9.63 -15.04
CA LYS A 93 13.27 -9.97 -14.57
C LYS A 93 13.90 -8.82 -13.78
N GLU A 94 13.86 -7.61 -14.29
CA GLU A 94 14.56 -6.49 -13.66
C GLU A 94 13.88 -5.99 -12.38
N ILE A 95 12.55 -6.14 -12.26
CA ILE A 95 11.82 -5.76 -11.03
C ILE A 95 12.36 -6.44 -9.79
N THR A 96 12.91 -7.65 -9.91
CA THR A 96 13.48 -8.39 -8.77
C THR A 96 14.68 -7.68 -8.14
N ASN A 97 15.31 -6.74 -8.85
CA ASN A 97 16.42 -5.92 -8.36
C ASN A 97 15.95 -4.60 -7.71
N SER A 98 14.67 -4.25 -7.84
CA SER A 98 14.11 -2.99 -7.35
C SER A 98 13.92 -2.95 -5.83
N GLN A 99 13.76 -1.74 -5.28
CA GLN A 99 13.35 -1.58 -3.88
C GLN A 99 11.90 -1.99 -3.62
N HIS A 100 11.02 -1.93 -4.62
CA HIS A 100 9.61 -2.33 -4.45
C HIS A 100 9.48 -3.85 -4.30
N TYR A 101 10.34 -4.63 -4.98
CA TYR A 101 10.40 -6.07 -4.85
C TYR A 101 11.21 -6.53 -3.63
N THR A 102 12.47 -6.07 -3.52
CA THR A 102 13.38 -6.56 -2.47
C THR A 102 13.06 -5.98 -1.10
N TYR A 103 12.50 -4.76 -1.05
CA TYR A 103 12.32 -3.96 0.17
C TYR A 103 13.57 -3.85 1.07
N GLN A 104 14.76 -4.10 0.49
CA GLN A 104 15.98 -4.38 1.24
C GLN A 104 16.39 -3.24 2.18
N LYS A 105 16.25 -1.98 1.73
CA LYS A 105 16.64 -0.82 2.56
C LYS A 105 15.74 -0.70 3.79
N LYS A 106 14.44 -0.94 3.64
CA LYS A 106 13.49 -0.85 4.75
C LYS A 106 13.65 -2.04 5.70
N VAL A 107 13.80 -3.26 5.18
CA VAL A 107 14.06 -4.46 6.00
C VAL A 107 15.33 -4.27 6.82
N ARG A 108 16.48 -4.01 6.17
CA ARG A 108 17.76 -3.81 6.88
C ARG A 108 17.68 -2.68 7.91
N PHE A 109 17.04 -1.56 7.56
CA PHE A 109 16.85 -0.44 8.48
C PHE A 109 16.04 -0.84 9.72
N LEU A 110 14.88 -1.47 9.53
CA LEU A 110 14.03 -1.89 10.65
C LEU A 110 14.74 -2.93 11.52
N LEU A 111 15.30 -3.99 10.91
CA LEU A 111 16.00 -5.02 11.68
C LEU A 111 17.15 -4.43 12.51
N SER A 112 17.97 -3.56 11.90
CA SER A 112 19.05 -2.85 12.60
C SER A 112 18.53 -1.97 13.73
N LYS A 113 17.48 -1.16 13.49
CA LYS A 113 16.94 -0.23 14.48
C LYS A 113 16.29 -0.93 15.67
N PHE A 114 15.73 -2.12 15.48
CA PHE A 114 15.23 -2.95 16.58
C PHE A 114 16.34 -3.80 17.25
N GLY A 115 17.58 -3.72 16.76
CA GLY A 115 18.72 -4.48 17.26
C GLY A 115 18.58 -5.98 17.02
N MET A 116 18.08 -6.36 15.83
CA MET A 116 17.96 -7.75 15.40
C MET A 116 19.14 -8.12 14.49
N ASN A 117 19.91 -9.13 14.89
CA ASN A 117 21.07 -9.64 14.16
C ASN A 117 20.68 -10.87 13.32
N LEU A 118 19.78 -10.68 12.36
CA LEU A 118 19.37 -11.74 11.43
C LEU A 118 20.18 -11.64 10.12
N PRO A 119 20.63 -12.76 9.52
CA PRO A 119 21.33 -12.78 8.24
C PRO A 119 20.34 -12.58 7.06
N ILE A 120 19.47 -11.59 7.18
CA ILE A 120 18.36 -11.33 6.26
C ILE A 120 18.51 -9.92 5.71
N SER A 121 18.46 -9.82 4.40
CA SER A 121 18.83 -8.61 3.69
C SER A 121 17.70 -8.07 2.80
N SER A 122 16.68 -8.88 2.53
CA SER A 122 15.53 -8.58 1.67
C SER A 122 14.22 -9.14 2.22
N LEU A 123 13.10 -8.69 1.68
CA LEU A 123 11.76 -9.17 2.04
C LEU A 123 11.51 -10.63 1.63
N PRO A 124 11.87 -11.10 0.41
CA PRO A 124 11.74 -12.51 0.06
C PRO A 124 12.52 -13.43 1.00
N GLU A 125 13.76 -13.05 1.37
CA GLU A 125 14.55 -13.78 2.37
C GLU A 125 13.84 -13.83 3.73
N LEU A 126 13.25 -12.72 4.17
CA LEU A 126 12.52 -12.65 5.43
C LEU A 126 11.29 -13.57 5.43
N ILE A 127 10.52 -13.56 4.34
CA ILE A 127 9.34 -14.43 4.19
C ILE A 127 9.76 -15.90 4.24
N SER A 128 10.77 -16.29 3.44
CA SER A 128 11.28 -17.67 3.43
C SER A 128 11.84 -18.10 4.80
N PHE A 129 12.51 -17.19 5.51
CA PHE A 129 13.02 -17.44 6.85
C PHE A 129 11.89 -17.73 7.85
N LEU A 130 10.78 -16.98 7.77
CA LEU A 130 9.62 -17.16 8.66
C LEU A 130 8.81 -18.42 8.34
N GLU A 131 8.74 -18.82 7.07
CA GLU A 131 8.04 -20.04 6.65
C GLU A 131 8.71 -21.32 7.11
N LYS A 132 10.04 -21.31 7.26
CA LYS A 132 10.83 -22.47 7.71
C LYS A 132 10.80 -22.69 9.22
N GLU A 133 9.98 -21.94 9.96
CA GLU A 133 9.86 -22.00 11.42
C GLU A 133 11.22 -21.95 12.15
N ASN A 134 12.17 -21.20 11.59
CA ASN A 134 13.51 -21.08 12.18
C ASN A 134 13.42 -20.56 13.61
N PHE A 135 14.26 -21.11 14.49
CA PHE A 135 14.35 -20.63 15.85
C PHE A 135 14.82 -19.17 15.88
N VAL A 136 14.02 -18.33 16.51
CA VAL A 136 14.35 -16.95 16.85
C VAL A 136 14.09 -16.73 18.32
N ASP A 137 14.85 -15.83 18.94
CA ASP A 137 14.61 -15.47 20.34
C ASP A 137 13.23 -14.78 20.53
N LYS A 138 12.79 -14.69 21.79
CA LYS A 138 11.49 -14.11 22.16
C LYS A 138 11.34 -12.67 21.67
N LYS A 139 12.39 -11.85 21.71
CA LYS A 139 12.37 -10.45 21.29
C LYS A 139 12.19 -10.35 19.77
N ALA A 140 12.94 -11.13 19.00
CA ALA A 140 12.85 -11.16 17.55
C ALA A 140 11.47 -11.63 17.09
N LYS A 141 10.91 -12.69 17.70
CA LYS A 141 9.53 -13.14 17.40
C LYS A 141 8.51 -12.03 17.64
N PHE A 142 8.62 -11.33 18.78
CA PHE A 142 7.73 -10.24 19.16
C PHE A 142 7.80 -9.06 18.18
N VAL A 143 9.01 -8.60 17.85
CA VAL A 143 9.20 -7.49 16.92
C VAL A 143 8.78 -7.86 15.50
N LEU A 144 9.08 -9.08 15.03
CA LEU A 144 8.67 -9.53 13.69
C LEU A 144 7.15 -9.64 13.56
N ASP A 145 6.44 -10.01 14.64
CA ASP A 145 4.97 -9.99 14.66
C ASP A 145 4.42 -8.56 14.49
N PHE A 146 4.97 -7.59 15.24
CA PHE A 146 4.63 -6.17 15.08
C PHE A 146 4.90 -5.67 13.65
N LEU A 147 6.10 -5.94 13.14
CA LEU A 147 6.51 -5.49 11.82
C LEU A 147 5.62 -6.08 10.73
N GLY A 148 5.27 -7.37 10.83
CA GLY A 148 4.36 -8.05 9.91
C GLY A 148 2.96 -7.41 9.88
N LYS A 149 2.36 -7.20 11.06
CA LYS A 149 0.98 -6.71 11.19
C LYS A 149 0.81 -5.19 11.03
N ARG A 150 1.86 -4.38 11.27
CA ARG A 150 1.74 -2.89 11.26
C ARG A 150 2.67 -2.17 10.29
N CYS A 151 3.79 -2.77 9.89
CA CYS A 151 4.78 -2.11 9.02
C CYS A 151 4.82 -2.67 7.59
N PHE A 152 4.72 -3.98 7.43
CA PHE A 152 4.88 -4.68 6.16
C PHE A 152 3.54 -4.88 5.44
N THR A 153 2.69 -3.86 5.41
CA THR A 153 1.39 -3.88 4.69
C THR A 153 1.43 -3.16 3.33
N CYS A 154 2.61 -2.66 2.92
CA CYS A 154 2.78 -1.84 1.71
C CYS A 154 3.59 -2.51 0.59
N HIS A 155 4.16 -3.69 0.82
CA HIS A 155 4.95 -4.35 -0.23
C HIS A 155 4.04 -4.94 -1.31
N ILE A 156 4.60 -5.15 -2.51
CA ILE A 156 3.86 -5.57 -3.70
C ILE A 156 3.36 -7.02 -3.66
N PHE A 157 3.69 -7.79 -2.62
CA PHE A 157 3.15 -9.15 -2.41
C PHE A 157 1.91 -9.17 -1.52
N TYR A 158 1.54 -8.02 -0.95
CA TYR A 158 0.37 -7.84 -0.11
C TYR A 158 -0.68 -6.97 -0.80
N GLU A 159 -1.94 -7.35 -0.64
CA GLU A 159 -3.10 -6.72 -1.30
C GLU A 159 -3.53 -5.38 -0.68
N GLY A 160 -2.88 -4.95 0.41
CA GLY A 160 -3.24 -3.75 1.16
C GLY A 160 -4.31 -3.99 2.21
N ASP A 161 -4.52 -2.97 3.06
CA ASP A 161 -5.67 -2.94 3.97
C ASP A 161 -6.99 -2.81 3.19
N ASP A 162 -8.10 -3.22 3.79
CA ASP A 162 -9.42 -3.24 3.13
C ASP A 162 -10.10 -1.87 3.19
N TYR A 163 -9.42 -0.86 2.64
CA TYR A 163 -9.97 0.46 2.34
C TYR A 163 -9.98 0.71 0.83
N GLU A 164 -10.90 1.57 0.39
CA GLU A 164 -11.20 1.86 -1.01
C GLU A 164 -9.96 2.16 -1.86
N LEU A 165 -9.03 2.98 -1.36
CA LEU A 165 -7.85 3.43 -2.11
C LEU A 165 -6.54 2.75 -1.69
N THR A 166 -6.58 1.82 -0.73
CA THR A 166 -5.39 1.05 -0.31
C THR A 166 -5.36 -0.35 -0.89
N ARG A 167 -6.54 -0.92 -1.17
CA ARG A 167 -6.67 -2.25 -1.75
C ARG A 167 -6.17 -2.28 -3.19
N ARG A 168 -5.38 -3.29 -3.52
CA ARG A 168 -4.67 -3.40 -4.80
C ARG A 168 -4.35 -4.85 -5.18
N GLY A 169 -3.94 -5.05 -6.43
CA GLY A 169 -3.40 -6.33 -6.89
C GLY A 169 -2.03 -6.64 -6.30
N LYS A 170 -1.49 -7.81 -6.62
CA LYS A 170 -0.14 -8.24 -6.21
C LYS A 170 0.80 -8.27 -7.42
N GLY A 171 2.11 -8.28 -7.15
CA GLY A 171 3.14 -8.28 -8.18
C GLY A 171 3.05 -7.05 -9.08
N CYS A 172 3.06 -7.27 -10.40
CA CYS A 172 2.88 -6.19 -11.39
C CYS A 172 1.58 -5.40 -11.17
N LEU A 173 0.53 -6.07 -10.69
CA LEU A 173 -0.79 -5.46 -10.49
C LEU A 173 -0.92 -4.65 -9.20
N ALA A 174 0.15 -4.58 -8.39
CA ALA A 174 0.21 -3.64 -7.27
C ALA A 174 0.34 -2.19 -7.77
N CYS A 175 0.92 -1.99 -8.96
CA CYS A 175 1.06 -0.67 -9.59
C CYS A 175 0.21 -0.56 -10.87
N HIS A 176 0.17 -1.61 -11.68
CA HIS A 176 -0.67 -1.65 -12.88
C HIS A 176 -2.09 -2.00 -12.49
N ARG A 177 -3.06 -1.12 -12.80
CA ARG A 177 -4.45 -1.32 -12.39
C ARG A 177 -4.98 -2.68 -12.89
N ALA A 178 -5.44 -3.50 -11.96
CA ALA A 178 -5.98 -4.83 -12.25
C ALA A 178 -7.06 -4.75 -13.34
N HIS A 179 -7.09 -5.77 -14.21
CA HIS A 179 -8.06 -5.93 -15.30
C HIS A 179 -8.04 -4.85 -16.39
N THR A 180 -7.23 -3.78 -16.25
CA THR A 180 -7.04 -2.75 -17.30
C THR A 180 -5.58 -2.60 -17.74
N TYR A 181 -4.63 -3.02 -16.90
CA TYR A 181 -3.19 -3.04 -17.14
C TYR A 181 -2.59 -1.69 -17.52
N GLN A 182 -3.27 -0.60 -17.17
CA GLN A 182 -2.88 0.75 -17.54
C GLN A 182 -1.59 1.18 -16.85
N LYS A 183 -0.93 2.20 -17.42
CA LYS A 183 0.16 2.92 -16.73
C LYS A 183 -0.37 3.41 -15.37
N PRO A 184 0.41 3.24 -14.28
CA PRO A 184 0.02 3.75 -12.97
C PRO A 184 -0.21 5.26 -13.00
N ARG A 185 -1.26 5.72 -12.32
CA ARG A 185 -1.47 7.12 -11.95
C ARG A 185 -0.99 7.34 -10.52
N ASP A 186 -1.17 8.56 -10.01
CA ASP A 186 -0.78 8.90 -8.65
C ASP A 186 -1.57 8.08 -7.63
N GLU A 187 -2.84 7.73 -7.89
CA GLU A 187 -3.65 6.93 -6.95
C GLU A 187 -3.05 5.55 -6.69
N GLU A 188 -2.54 4.85 -7.71
CA GLU A 188 -1.88 3.56 -7.52
C GLU A 188 -0.62 3.70 -6.66
N CYS A 189 0.12 4.81 -6.77
CA CYS A 189 1.26 5.10 -5.90
C CYS A 189 0.79 5.31 -4.45
N LEU A 190 -0.29 6.08 -4.29
CA LEU A 190 -0.87 6.44 -2.99
C LEU A 190 -1.53 5.28 -2.27
N SER A 191 -1.80 4.15 -2.94
CA SER A 191 -2.26 2.92 -2.27
C SER A 191 -1.26 2.38 -1.23
N CYS A 192 0.01 2.77 -1.34
CA CYS A 192 1.07 2.51 -0.37
C CYS A 192 1.68 3.79 0.22
N HIS A 193 1.77 4.86 -0.57
CA HIS A 193 2.45 6.12 -0.23
C HIS A 193 1.54 7.17 0.42
N TYR A 194 0.57 6.70 1.21
CA TYR A 194 -0.33 7.54 2.00
C TYR A 194 0.14 7.70 3.44
N SER A 195 -0.58 8.53 4.19
CA SER A 195 -0.30 8.92 5.57
C SER A 195 1.12 9.49 5.74
N ILE A 196 1.89 8.94 6.68
CA ILE A 196 3.30 9.23 6.92
C ILE A 196 4.25 8.48 5.98
N ARG A 197 3.73 7.66 5.05
CA ARG A 197 4.53 6.87 4.09
C ARG A 197 4.94 7.67 2.86
N ILE A 198 4.87 9.01 2.94
CA ILE A 198 5.42 10.01 2.01
C ILE A 198 5.03 9.79 0.55
N GLY A 199 4.28 10.74 0.03
CA GLY A 199 3.68 10.73 -1.30
C GLY A 199 2.39 11.53 -1.29
N MET A 200 1.48 11.30 -0.33
CA MET A 200 0.23 12.08 -0.27
C MET A 200 0.44 13.56 0.06
N ASP A 201 1.56 13.88 0.73
CA ASP A 201 1.98 15.26 1.01
C ASP A 201 2.24 16.03 -0.30
N TYR A 202 2.66 15.34 -1.37
CA TYR A 202 2.75 15.91 -2.73
C TYR A 202 1.44 16.54 -3.21
N LEU A 203 0.33 15.91 -2.86
CA LEU A 203 -1.01 16.38 -3.20
C LEU A 203 -1.59 17.32 -2.13
N GLY A 204 -0.75 17.81 -1.21
CA GLY A 204 -1.20 18.72 -0.15
C GLY A 204 -1.96 18.02 0.96
N LYS A 205 -1.89 16.70 1.10
CA LYS A 205 -2.70 15.98 2.09
C LYS A 205 -1.88 15.61 3.33
N THR A 206 -2.45 15.82 4.51
CA THR A 206 -1.85 15.41 5.78
C THR A 206 -2.86 14.64 6.63
N PRO A 207 -2.53 13.42 7.09
CA PRO A 207 -3.48 12.60 7.85
C PRO A 207 -3.81 13.26 9.19
N HIS A 208 -5.05 13.06 9.64
CA HIS A 208 -5.45 13.42 11.00
C HIS A 208 -4.71 12.56 12.04
N ASN A 209 -4.62 13.06 13.28
CA ASN A 209 -4.17 12.27 14.43
C ASN A 209 -5.18 11.17 14.75
N TRP A 210 -4.77 10.07 15.40
CA TRP A 210 -5.63 8.89 15.63
C TRP A 210 -6.70 9.09 16.71
N PHE A 211 -6.52 10.05 17.61
CA PHE A 211 -7.47 10.32 18.68
C PHE A 211 -8.82 10.80 18.12
N GLU A 212 -9.91 10.40 18.77
CA GLU A 212 -11.27 10.62 18.26
C GLU A 212 -11.64 12.09 18.09
N ASP A 213 -11.08 13.00 18.89
CA ASP A 213 -11.29 14.46 18.75
C ASP A 213 -10.86 15.01 17.39
N TYR A 214 -10.01 14.28 16.65
CA TYR A 214 -9.58 14.64 15.32
C TYR A 214 -10.50 14.06 14.23
N ARG A 215 -11.59 13.37 14.57
CA ARG A 215 -12.55 12.87 13.57
C ARG A 215 -13.34 14.02 12.98
N SER A 216 -13.55 13.93 11.68
CA SER A 216 -14.46 14.85 11.00
C SER A 216 -15.90 14.56 11.42
N PRO A 217 -16.76 15.59 11.56
CA PRO A 217 -18.14 15.41 11.96
C PRO A 217 -18.90 14.55 10.95
N PHE A 218 -20.02 13.96 11.41
CA PHE A 218 -20.91 13.21 10.54
C PHE A 218 -21.44 14.08 9.40
N VAL A 219 -21.51 13.51 8.20
CA VAL A 219 -22.17 14.12 7.04
C VAL A 219 -23.42 13.28 6.75
N GLU A 220 -24.60 13.90 6.86
CA GLU A 220 -25.89 13.22 6.66
C GLU A 220 -26.05 11.95 7.51
N GLY A 221 -25.58 12.01 8.78
CA GLY A 221 -25.65 10.89 9.73
C GLY A 221 -24.65 9.76 9.46
N LYS A 222 -23.72 9.92 8.52
CA LYS A 222 -22.69 8.93 8.20
C LYS A 222 -21.30 9.44 8.56
N LEU A 223 -20.43 8.50 8.96
CA LEU A 223 -19.02 8.82 9.11
C LEU A 223 -18.46 9.28 7.75
N PRO A 224 -17.59 10.28 7.74
CA PRO A 224 -16.93 10.70 6.52
C PRO A 224 -16.10 9.55 5.95
N PRO A 225 -15.97 9.46 4.61
CA PRO A 225 -15.23 8.38 3.98
C PRO A 225 -13.76 8.45 4.39
N ARG A 226 -13.21 7.28 4.76
CA ARG A 226 -11.78 7.07 5.05
C ARG A 226 -11.15 6.17 4.01
N PRO A 227 -10.96 6.63 2.76
CA PRO A 227 -10.48 5.78 1.68
C PRO A 227 -9.05 5.24 1.90
N TYR A 228 -8.29 5.88 2.80
CA TYR A 228 -6.95 5.46 3.23
C TYR A 228 -6.90 4.94 4.67
N GLY A 229 -8.06 4.69 5.29
CA GLY A 229 -8.16 4.32 6.71
C GLY A 229 -7.96 5.47 7.71
N ILE A 230 -7.90 6.71 7.21
CA ILE A 230 -7.87 7.94 8.02
C ILE A 230 -8.37 9.13 7.18
N GLU A 231 -9.06 10.06 7.83
CA GLU A 231 -9.33 11.41 7.31
C GLU A 231 -8.02 12.23 7.26
N TYR A 232 -8.03 13.31 6.48
CA TYR A 232 -6.86 14.14 6.27
C TYR A 232 -7.24 15.60 6.05
N TYR A 233 -6.37 16.52 6.47
CA TYR A 233 -6.46 17.92 6.12
C TYR A 233 -6.02 18.13 4.67
N SER A 234 -6.70 19.06 3.99
CA SER A 234 -6.35 19.50 2.64
C SER A 234 -5.59 20.82 2.71
N LEU A 235 -4.28 20.75 2.47
CA LEU A 235 -3.36 21.87 2.35
C LEU A 235 -3.04 22.15 0.87
N LYS A 236 -2.22 23.18 0.64
CA LYS A 236 -1.73 23.48 -0.70
C LYS A 236 -0.81 22.35 -1.22
N PRO A 237 -1.03 21.83 -2.44
CA PRO A 237 -0.14 20.85 -3.05
C PRO A 237 1.27 21.38 -3.33
N ASP A 238 2.17 20.46 -3.66
CA ASP A 238 3.49 20.76 -4.24
C ASP A 238 3.35 21.63 -5.49
N VAL A 239 4.35 22.49 -5.75
CA VAL A 239 4.36 23.35 -6.93
C VAL A 239 4.37 22.55 -8.24
N HIS A 240 5.06 21.41 -8.30
CA HIS A 240 5.10 20.52 -9.46
C HIS A 240 3.76 19.81 -9.65
N ALA A 241 3.13 19.35 -8.56
CA ALA A 241 1.78 18.79 -8.61
C ALA A 241 0.78 19.82 -9.14
N SER A 242 0.89 21.06 -8.67
CA SER A 242 0.06 22.19 -9.12
C SER A 242 0.27 22.55 -10.61
N LEU A 243 1.40 22.14 -11.18
CA LEU A 243 1.72 22.29 -12.61
C LEU A 243 1.37 21.04 -13.44
N GLY A 244 0.74 20.04 -12.83
CA GLY A 244 0.28 18.83 -13.51
C GLY A 244 1.31 17.70 -13.61
N LEU A 245 2.44 17.78 -12.91
CA LEU A 245 3.40 16.68 -12.86
C LEU A 245 2.88 15.58 -11.92
N SER A 246 2.88 14.34 -12.43
CA SER A 246 2.62 13.12 -11.69
C SER A 246 3.84 12.64 -10.92
N CYS A 247 3.65 11.66 -10.05
CA CYS A 247 4.73 10.96 -9.37
C CYS A 247 5.75 10.39 -10.38
N THR A 248 5.27 9.88 -11.52
CA THR A 248 6.12 9.22 -12.52
C THR A 248 7.00 10.16 -13.34
N ASP A 249 6.73 11.46 -13.32
CA ASP A 249 7.57 12.45 -14.00
C ASP A 249 8.90 12.67 -13.26
N CYS A 250 8.88 12.52 -11.93
CA CYS A 250 10.10 12.46 -11.11
C CYS A 250 10.61 11.02 -10.90
N HIS A 251 9.70 10.06 -10.76
CA HIS A 251 9.99 8.66 -10.49
C HIS A 251 9.75 7.79 -11.73
N GLY A 252 10.73 7.76 -12.63
CA GLY A 252 10.63 7.00 -13.88
C GLY A 252 10.69 5.48 -13.71
N LYS A 253 10.28 4.75 -14.76
CA LYS A 253 10.31 3.28 -14.84
C LYS A 253 11.65 2.69 -14.42
N ASP A 254 12.74 3.29 -14.90
CA ASP A 254 14.11 2.83 -14.63
C ASP A 254 14.46 2.84 -13.13
N GLU A 255 14.00 3.84 -12.37
CA GLU A 255 14.17 3.87 -10.92
C GLU A 255 13.23 2.86 -10.25
N ILE A 256 11.93 2.99 -10.53
CA ILE A 256 10.87 2.24 -9.83
C ILE A 256 11.02 0.74 -10.03
N MET A 257 11.26 0.32 -11.27
CA MET A 257 11.28 -1.07 -11.69
C MET A 257 12.69 -1.63 -11.77
N PHE A 258 13.70 -0.87 -12.18
CA PHE A 258 15.03 -1.47 -12.44
C PHE A 258 16.07 -1.11 -11.36
N GLY A 259 15.66 -0.41 -10.31
CA GLY A 259 16.56 -0.03 -9.21
C GLY A 259 17.65 0.96 -9.63
N LYS A 260 17.48 1.65 -10.77
CA LYS A 260 18.43 2.66 -11.26
C LYS A 260 18.29 3.97 -10.48
N LYS A 261 19.14 4.94 -10.82
CA LYS A 261 19.27 6.20 -10.08
C LYS A 261 18.02 7.08 -10.19
N ARG A 262 17.57 7.56 -9.02
CA ARG A 262 16.48 8.53 -8.85
C ARG A 262 16.82 9.89 -9.48
N ALA A 263 15.79 10.58 -9.98
CA ALA A 263 15.92 11.98 -10.38
C ALA A 263 16.37 12.88 -9.21
N ASN A 264 16.97 14.02 -9.52
CA ASN A 264 17.30 15.03 -8.51
C ASN A 264 17.00 16.43 -9.05
N CYS A 265 16.92 17.41 -8.16
CA CYS A 265 16.51 18.78 -8.47
C CYS A 265 17.33 19.37 -9.63
N LEU A 266 18.65 19.14 -9.64
CA LEU A 266 19.57 19.71 -10.63
C LEU A 266 19.49 19.02 -12.01
N LEU A 267 18.70 17.97 -12.20
CA LEU A 267 18.43 17.46 -13.54
C LEU A 267 17.55 18.43 -14.35
N CYS A 268 16.60 19.09 -13.69
CA CYS A 268 15.69 20.06 -14.31
C CYS A 268 16.05 21.51 -13.98
N HIS A 269 16.57 21.77 -12.78
CA HIS A 269 16.91 23.11 -12.29
C HIS A 269 18.41 23.40 -12.43
N LYS A 270 18.99 23.23 -13.62
CA LYS A 270 20.44 23.45 -13.84
C LYS A 270 20.82 24.93 -13.78
N GLU A 271 19.94 25.79 -14.27
CA GLU A 271 20.17 27.22 -14.42
C GLU A 271 20.38 27.93 -13.07
N ILE A 272 19.87 27.38 -11.97
CA ILE A 272 20.05 27.94 -10.62
C ILE A 272 21.53 27.96 -10.20
N LEU A 273 22.37 27.11 -10.79
CA LEU A 273 23.80 27.09 -10.49
C LEU A 273 24.52 28.33 -11.02
N ALA A 274 23.89 29.07 -11.95
CA ALA A 274 24.43 30.27 -12.57
C ALA A 274 23.68 31.56 -12.15
N ASP A 275 22.67 31.48 -11.29
CA ASP A 275 21.81 32.62 -10.97
C ASP A 275 22.45 33.66 -10.01
N GLY A 276 23.66 33.38 -9.52
CA GLY A 276 24.39 34.25 -8.60
C GLY A 276 23.78 34.36 -7.19
N HIS A 277 22.68 33.66 -6.91
CA HIS A 277 21.99 33.72 -5.64
C HIS A 277 22.81 33.04 -4.55
N ILE A 278 23.02 33.72 -3.42
CA ILE A 278 23.93 33.26 -2.36
C ILE A 278 23.60 31.85 -1.84
N PHE A 279 22.32 31.46 -1.85
CA PHE A 279 21.84 30.16 -1.39
C PHE A 279 22.04 29.03 -2.41
N HIS A 280 22.32 29.34 -3.68
CA HIS A 280 22.55 28.36 -4.75
C HIS A 280 24.04 28.18 -5.09
N GLN A 281 24.93 28.85 -4.35
CA GLN A 281 26.37 28.65 -4.49
C GLN A 281 26.77 27.21 -4.14
N GLY A 282 27.73 26.65 -4.88
CA GLY A 282 28.20 25.26 -4.70
C GLY A 282 28.55 24.92 -3.26
N ARG A 283 29.24 25.81 -2.54
CA ARG A 283 29.60 25.65 -1.12
C ARG A 283 28.41 25.44 -0.19
N VAL A 284 27.24 26.00 -0.52
CA VAL A 284 26.00 25.80 0.24
C VAL A 284 25.35 24.48 -0.18
N LEU A 285 25.24 24.23 -1.49
CA LEU A 285 24.61 23.03 -2.04
C LEU A 285 25.36 21.73 -1.71
N GLU A 286 26.66 21.80 -1.44
CA GLU A 286 27.46 20.68 -0.90
C GLU A 286 27.01 20.30 0.52
N LYS A 287 26.69 21.31 1.35
CA LYS A 287 26.37 21.14 2.77
C LYS A 287 24.88 21.04 3.07
N VAL A 288 23.99 21.47 2.19
CA VAL A 288 22.56 21.62 2.46
C VAL A 288 21.74 21.00 1.33
N SER A 289 20.75 20.17 1.65
CA SER A 289 19.81 19.66 0.66
C SER A 289 18.78 20.73 0.27
N CYS A 290 18.37 20.77 -1.01
CA CYS A 290 17.38 21.74 -1.50
C CYS A 290 16.07 21.73 -0.67
N ALA A 291 15.64 20.55 -0.20
CA ALA A 291 14.41 20.40 0.58
C ALA A 291 14.45 21.16 1.92
N VAL A 292 15.62 21.43 2.49
CA VAL A 292 15.76 22.19 3.74
C VAL A 292 15.12 23.57 3.61
N CYS A 293 15.34 24.24 2.48
CA CYS A 293 14.82 25.57 2.23
C CYS A 293 13.45 25.51 1.52
N HIS A 294 13.25 24.54 0.63
CA HIS A 294 12.11 24.51 -0.28
C HIS A 294 10.90 23.69 0.17
N ALA A 295 11.03 22.78 1.13
CA ALA A 295 9.90 21.97 1.59
C ALA A 295 8.91 22.80 2.41
N SER A 296 7.61 22.64 2.20
CA SER A 296 6.58 23.42 2.88
C SER A 296 6.15 22.76 4.19
N PHE A 297 5.97 21.44 4.19
CA PHE A 297 5.61 20.64 5.37
C PHE A 297 6.06 19.18 5.21
N ILE A 298 6.03 18.38 6.27
CA ILE A 298 6.30 16.94 6.17
C ILE A 298 5.43 16.18 7.17
N ASN A 299 4.65 15.21 6.69
CA ASN A 299 3.85 14.36 7.57
C ASN A 299 4.78 13.49 8.43
N GLN A 300 4.62 13.56 9.75
CA GLN A 300 5.42 12.78 10.69
C GLN A 300 4.64 12.41 11.96
N ASP A 301 4.97 11.22 12.47
CA ASP A 301 4.52 10.67 13.74
C ASP A 301 5.70 10.78 14.71
N GLU A 302 5.69 11.68 15.70
CA GLU A 302 6.90 11.88 16.53
C GLU A 302 7.14 10.72 17.50
N TYR A 303 6.08 10.19 18.09
CA TYR A 303 6.15 9.07 19.03
C TYR A 303 4.90 8.18 18.97
N LYS A 304 5.12 6.88 18.88
CA LYS A 304 4.09 5.84 18.76
C LYS A 304 4.29 4.78 19.84
N TYR A 305 3.25 4.50 20.60
CA TYR A 305 3.21 3.38 21.55
C TYR A 305 2.30 2.31 20.99
N CYS A 306 2.74 1.06 20.94
CA CYS A 306 1.94 -0.07 20.47
C CYS A 306 2.01 -1.22 21.46
N GLU A 307 0.86 -1.81 21.75
CA GLU A 307 0.69 -2.93 22.65
C GLU A 307 0.10 -4.12 21.90
N LEU A 308 0.66 -5.30 22.10
CA LEU A 308 0.06 -6.54 21.62
C LEU A 308 -1.05 -6.95 22.60
N VAL A 309 -2.30 -6.95 22.14
CA VAL A 309 -3.49 -7.17 22.94
C VAL A 309 -4.20 -8.45 22.53
N ARG A 310 -4.51 -9.29 23.52
CA ARG A 310 -5.14 -10.62 23.34
C ARG A 310 -6.44 -10.82 24.11
N ASP A 311 -6.88 -9.79 24.83
CA ASP A 311 -8.09 -9.83 25.62
C ASP A 311 -8.93 -8.58 25.39
N ARG A 312 -10.24 -8.74 25.56
CA ARG A 312 -11.21 -7.66 25.33
C ARG A 312 -11.03 -6.49 26.28
N LYS A 313 -10.75 -6.74 27.57
CA LYS A 313 -10.67 -5.70 28.60
C LYS A 313 -9.51 -4.74 28.33
N THR A 314 -8.37 -5.26 27.89
CA THR A 314 -7.23 -4.44 27.47
C THR A 314 -7.53 -3.71 26.17
N ALA A 315 -8.21 -4.37 25.21
CA ALA A 315 -8.54 -3.75 23.93
C ALA A 315 -9.49 -2.55 24.08
N GLU A 316 -10.47 -2.62 24.97
CA GLU A 316 -11.44 -1.53 25.23
C GLU A 316 -10.76 -0.22 25.67
N ARG A 317 -9.56 -0.27 26.24
CA ARG A 317 -8.74 0.91 26.59
C ARG A 317 -8.29 1.74 25.38
N PHE A 318 -8.36 1.18 24.18
CA PHE A 318 -7.97 1.82 22.92
C PHE A 318 -9.19 2.23 22.07
N SER A 319 -10.40 2.18 22.62
CA SER A 319 -11.64 2.48 21.89
C SER A 319 -11.65 3.89 21.26
N GLU A 320 -11.07 4.87 21.93
CA GLU A 320 -10.94 6.27 21.45
C GLU A 320 -9.90 6.43 20.31
N VAL A 321 -9.13 5.37 19.99
CA VAL A 321 -8.16 5.32 18.89
C VAL A 321 -8.43 4.15 17.94
N PHE A 322 -9.70 3.76 17.79
CA PHE A 322 -10.11 2.66 16.90
C PHE A 322 -9.79 2.94 15.42
N VAL A 323 -9.74 4.22 15.01
CA VAL A 323 -9.30 4.63 13.66
C VAL A 323 -7.79 4.87 13.65
N GLN A 324 -7.03 3.79 13.41
CA GLN A 324 -5.56 3.79 13.41
C GLN A 324 -4.98 3.10 12.16
N GLU A 325 -5.61 3.39 11.02
CA GLU A 325 -5.13 2.98 9.68
C GLU A 325 -4.97 1.46 9.57
N SER A 326 -5.98 0.74 10.06
CA SER A 326 -6.09 -0.72 10.01
C SER A 326 -7.57 -1.10 10.01
N SER A 327 -8.01 -1.66 8.88
CA SER A 327 -9.41 -2.07 8.70
C SER A 327 -9.79 -3.18 9.68
N GLU A 328 -8.84 -4.05 10.06
CA GLU A 328 -9.08 -5.12 11.02
C GLU A 328 -9.35 -4.58 12.44
N ILE A 329 -8.60 -3.56 12.87
CA ILE A 329 -8.80 -2.92 14.17
C ILE A 329 -10.13 -2.16 14.19
N GLU A 330 -10.41 -1.40 13.13
CA GLU A 330 -11.66 -0.65 13.02
C GLU A 330 -12.88 -1.59 13.02
N ASN A 331 -12.84 -2.66 12.23
CA ASN A 331 -13.90 -3.67 12.19
C ASN A 331 -14.05 -4.41 13.53
N TYR A 332 -12.95 -4.68 14.24
CA TYR A 332 -12.99 -5.26 15.57
C TYR A 332 -13.80 -4.38 16.53
N PHE A 333 -13.52 -3.09 16.65
CA PHE A 333 -14.27 -2.20 17.54
C PHE A 333 -15.73 -2.01 17.08
N LEU A 334 -15.97 -1.86 15.78
CA LEU A 334 -17.33 -1.75 15.23
C LEU A 334 -18.17 -3.00 15.55
N SER A 335 -17.57 -4.19 15.49
CA SER A 335 -18.26 -5.44 15.85
C SER A 335 -18.59 -5.49 17.35
N LEU A 336 -17.66 -5.08 18.22
CA LEU A 336 -17.90 -5.02 19.66
C LEU A 336 -19.07 -4.09 20.02
N TRP A 337 -19.16 -2.92 19.38
CA TRP A 337 -20.26 -1.98 19.60
C TRP A 337 -21.60 -2.47 19.04
N ARG A 338 -21.60 -3.37 18.06
CA ARG A 338 -22.81 -4.09 17.61
C ARG A 338 -23.18 -5.28 18.50
N GLY A 339 -22.39 -5.56 19.55
CA GLY A 339 -22.59 -6.72 20.42
C GLY A 339 -22.15 -8.04 19.79
N GLU A 340 -21.39 -7.99 18.70
CA GLU A 340 -20.84 -9.17 18.03
C GLU A 340 -19.57 -9.67 18.76
N THR A 341 -19.28 -10.97 18.61
CA THR A 341 -18.00 -11.53 19.05
C THR A 341 -17.00 -11.45 17.91
N SER A 342 -15.84 -10.83 18.17
CA SER A 342 -14.71 -10.81 17.24
C SER A 342 -13.45 -11.29 17.94
N ALA A 343 -12.70 -12.15 17.25
CA ALA A 343 -11.38 -12.56 17.72
C ALA A 343 -10.41 -11.37 17.67
N GLN A 344 -9.51 -11.29 18.64
CA GLN A 344 -8.36 -10.37 18.60
C GLN A 344 -7.32 -10.96 17.67
N ALA A 345 -7.45 -10.72 16.37
CA ALA A 345 -6.54 -11.27 15.37
C ALA A 345 -6.28 -10.26 14.25
N MET A 346 -5.10 -10.35 13.66
CA MET A 346 -4.70 -9.52 12.51
C MET A 346 -3.95 -10.36 11.48
N LYS A 347 -4.08 -9.97 10.22
CA LYS A 347 -3.30 -10.53 9.14
C LYS A 347 -1.85 -10.08 9.25
N ASP A 348 -0.94 -11.04 9.15
CA ASP A 348 0.47 -10.74 8.95
C ASP A 348 0.68 -10.33 7.49
N GLY A 349 1.09 -9.08 7.27
CA GLY A 349 1.34 -8.54 5.93
C GLY A 349 2.38 -9.35 5.14
N LEU A 350 3.35 -9.97 5.83
CA LEU A 350 4.41 -10.76 5.19
C LEU A 350 3.91 -12.08 4.62
N THR A 351 3.09 -12.81 5.38
CA THR A 351 2.68 -14.19 5.07
C THR A 351 1.24 -14.31 4.62
N GLY A 352 0.44 -13.26 4.82
CA GLY A 352 -1.01 -13.26 4.60
C GLY A 352 -1.79 -14.14 5.59
N LYS A 353 -1.14 -14.78 6.56
CA LYS A 353 -1.80 -15.61 7.57
C LYS A 353 -2.41 -14.72 8.65
N VAL A 354 -3.63 -15.05 9.06
CA VAL A 354 -4.25 -14.43 10.25
C VAL A 354 -3.54 -14.99 11.49
N LYS A 355 -3.08 -14.10 12.36
CA LYS A 355 -2.39 -14.44 13.60
C LYS A 355 -3.14 -13.83 14.78
N ASP A 356 -3.12 -14.55 15.89
CA ASP A 356 -3.64 -14.10 17.17
C ASP A 356 -2.96 -12.82 17.68
N GLY A 357 -3.73 -11.98 18.36
CA GLY A 357 -3.35 -10.70 18.95
C GLY A 357 -3.50 -9.49 18.02
N LEU A 358 -4.09 -8.42 18.55
CA LEU A 358 -4.18 -7.09 17.93
C LEU A 358 -2.98 -6.23 18.33
N TRP A 359 -2.37 -5.53 17.39
CA TRP A 359 -1.41 -4.48 17.69
C TRP A 359 -2.10 -3.12 17.74
N LEU A 360 -2.60 -2.78 18.92
CA LEU A 360 -3.28 -1.51 19.17
C LEU A 360 -2.25 -0.45 19.54
N CYS A 361 -2.35 0.71 18.91
CA CYS A 361 -1.37 1.77 19.08
C CYS A 361 -2.01 3.10 19.46
N PHE A 362 -1.26 3.88 20.25
CA PHE A 362 -1.46 5.29 20.47
C PHE A 362 -0.40 6.09 19.72
N LEU A 363 -0.79 7.30 19.34
CA LEU A 363 0.09 8.28 18.74
C LEU A 363 0.07 9.51 19.64
N GLU A 364 1.23 9.88 20.18
CA GLU A 364 1.32 11.05 21.05
C GLU A 364 1.09 12.31 20.20
N ASN A 365 1.94 12.53 19.20
CA ASN A 365 1.85 13.68 18.30
C ASN A 365 2.00 13.25 16.84
N ARG A 366 0.97 13.57 16.04
CA ARG A 366 1.03 13.66 14.58
C ARG A 366 1.09 15.13 14.19
N THR A 367 2.08 15.51 13.39
CA THR A 367 2.20 16.90 12.93
C THR A 367 2.77 16.97 11.53
N PHE A 368 2.56 18.10 10.89
CA PHE A 368 3.15 18.46 9.60
C PHE A 368 3.82 19.84 9.62
N GLU A 369 3.50 20.67 10.62
CA GLU A 369 3.90 22.08 10.68
C GLU A 369 5.40 22.27 10.89
N ARG A 370 5.99 21.43 11.76
CA ARG A 370 7.40 21.57 12.13
C ARG A 370 8.30 20.76 11.23
N ILE A 371 9.15 21.46 10.46
CA ILE A 371 10.21 20.80 9.69
C ILE A 371 11.46 20.67 10.56
N ASN A 372 11.77 19.43 10.94
CA ASN A 372 12.95 19.10 11.71
C ASN A 372 14.18 19.02 10.79
N LEU A 373 15.30 19.59 11.22
CA LEU A 373 16.57 19.52 10.49
C LEU A 373 17.56 18.61 11.21
N GLY A 374 18.44 17.97 10.45
CA GLY A 374 19.53 17.15 10.94
C GLY A 374 20.60 16.97 9.87
N LYS A 375 21.50 16.01 10.06
CA LYS A 375 22.57 15.71 9.10
C LYS A 375 22.46 14.27 8.61
N ASP A 376 22.69 14.07 7.31
CA ASP A 376 22.80 12.74 6.75
C ASP A 376 24.16 12.10 7.09
N LYS A 377 24.36 10.86 6.64
CA LYS A 377 25.60 10.11 6.88
C LYS A 377 26.87 10.78 6.32
N ASN A 378 26.73 11.74 5.41
CA ASN A 378 27.84 12.50 4.81
C ASN A 378 27.97 13.90 5.45
N GLY A 379 27.20 14.19 6.51
CA GLY A 379 27.21 15.49 7.18
C GLY A 379 26.35 16.56 6.49
N LYS A 380 25.62 16.23 5.42
CA LYS A 380 24.80 17.18 4.67
C LYS A 380 23.49 17.44 5.42
N VAL A 381 23.15 18.71 5.61
CA VAL A 381 21.91 19.14 6.28
C VAL A 381 20.69 18.70 5.48
N CYS A 382 19.76 18.05 6.16
CA CYS A 382 18.60 17.40 5.57
C CYS A 382 17.34 17.72 6.39
N VAL A 383 16.18 17.49 5.77
CA VAL A 383 14.92 17.36 6.52
C VAL A 383 14.88 15.99 7.17
N VAL A 384 14.62 15.95 8.49
CA VAL A 384 14.49 14.73 9.28
C VAL A 384 13.02 14.47 9.54
N ARG A 385 12.58 13.25 9.26
CA ARG A 385 11.29 12.74 9.75
C ARG A 385 11.53 12.05 11.08
N ARG A 386 10.92 12.54 12.14
CA ARG A 386 10.97 11.89 13.46
C ARG A 386 9.98 10.73 13.51
N GLU A 387 10.39 9.64 14.14
CA GLU A 387 9.52 8.49 14.43
C GLU A 387 10.13 7.64 15.54
N LYS A 388 9.68 7.82 16.78
CA LYS A 388 10.04 6.96 17.91
C LYS A 388 8.94 5.94 18.14
N ILE A 389 9.31 4.70 18.43
CA ILE A 389 8.35 3.63 18.65
C ILE A 389 8.67 2.91 19.96
N ARG A 390 7.65 2.70 20.77
CA ARG A 390 7.66 1.81 21.93
C ARG A 390 6.68 0.67 21.70
N LEU A 391 7.15 -0.56 21.83
CA LEU A 391 6.35 -1.78 21.76
C LEU A 391 6.26 -2.39 23.16
N SER A 392 5.09 -2.90 23.53
CA SER A 392 4.85 -3.58 24.80
C SER A 392 4.04 -4.87 24.61
N PHE A 393 4.37 -5.86 25.44
CA PHE A 393 3.58 -7.07 25.63
C PHE A 393 3.98 -7.71 26.96
N ASP A 394 3.00 -7.95 27.83
CA ASP A 394 3.23 -8.33 29.23
C ASP A 394 4.31 -7.41 29.86
N ASP A 395 5.34 -7.99 30.48
CA ASP A 395 6.45 -7.24 31.10
C ASP A 395 7.57 -6.87 30.11
N THR A 396 7.41 -7.16 28.81
CA THR A 396 8.45 -6.89 27.80
C THR A 396 8.19 -5.57 27.10
N THR A 397 9.17 -4.65 27.14
CA THR A 397 9.14 -3.40 26.37
C THR A 397 10.32 -3.32 25.42
N VAL A 398 10.09 -2.89 24.18
CA VAL A 398 11.13 -2.59 23.19
C VAL A 398 10.97 -1.14 22.71
N PHE A 399 12.04 -0.36 22.76
CA PHE A 399 12.06 1.01 22.25
C PHE A 399 13.00 1.11 21.03
N THR A 400 12.63 1.92 20.05
CA THR A 400 13.48 2.24 18.91
C THR A 400 13.24 3.66 18.39
N ASP A 401 14.29 4.25 17.80
CA ASP A 401 14.21 5.54 17.11
C ASP A 401 14.46 5.34 15.61
N LEU A 402 13.38 5.45 14.85
CA LEU A 402 13.34 5.35 13.39
C LEU A 402 13.54 6.70 12.70
N SER A 403 13.93 7.75 13.42
CA SER A 403 14.18 9.06 12.84
C SER A 403 15.30 8.99 11.79
N LEU A 404 15.06 9.58 10.62
CA LEU A 404 16.05 9.65 9.54
C LEU A 404 15.85 10.87 8.64
N CYS A 405 16.92 11.24 7.93
CA CYS A 405 16.82 12.15 6.79
C CYS A 405 15.85 11.59 5.75
N LYS A 406 14.89 12.40 5.34
CA LYS A 406 13.85 11.99 4.40
C LYS A 406 13.43 13.17 3.54
N PHE A 407 13.32 12.93 2.24
CA PHE A 407 12.87 13.96 1.30
C PHE A 407 11.34 14.12 1.42
N PRO A 408 10.84 15.30 1.82
CA PRO A 408 9.42 15.62 1.77
C PRO A 408 9.00 15.93 0.32
N HIS A 409 7.77 15.65 -0.04
CA HIS A 409 7.27 15.90 -1.40
C HIS A 409 6.45 17.20 -1.47
N THR A 410 6.74 18.21 -0.64
CA THR A 410 5.93 19.44 -0.53
C THR A 410 6.70 20.70 -0.94
N ILE A 411 7.28 20.71 -2.13
CA ILE A 411 8.08 21.84 -2.60
C ILE A 411 7.21 23.06 -2.86
N GLY A 412 7.55 24.16 -2.18
CA GLY A 412 6.93 25.46 -2.38
C GLY A 412 7.52 26.21 -3.57
N LYS A 413 6.73 27.10 -4.18
CA LYS A 413 7.17 27.99 -5.28
C LYS A 413 8.38 28.86 -4.91
N ARG A 414 8.51 29.20 -3.63
CA ARG A 414 9.65 29.95 -3.10
C ARG A 414 10.20 29.21 -1.88
N ALA A 415 11.50 29.37 -1.65
CA ALA A 415 12.12 28.91 -0.41
C ALA A 415 11.53 29.62 0.81
N ASN A 416 11.47 28.93 1.94
CA ASN A 416 11.15 29.54 3.22
C ASN A 416 12.32 30.42 3.65
N LEU A 417 12.08 31.74 3.70
CA LEU A 417 13.14 32.72 3.98
C LEU A 417 13.76 32.53 5.36
N PHE A 418 12.93 32.30 6.39
CA PHE A 418 13.41 32.13 7.77
C PHE A 418 14.39 30.97 7.90
N ARG A 419 14.01 29.77 7.43
CA ARG A 419 14.91 28.60 7.46
C ARG A 419 16.14 28.78 6.58
N SER A 420 15.99 29.45 5.44
CA SER A 420 17.12 29.71 4.54
C SER A 420 18.17 30.57 5.27
N LEU A 421 17.74 31.64 5.95
CA LEU A 421 18.62 32.51 6.73
C LEU A 421 19.25 31.80 7.92
N GLU A 422 18.49 30.96 8.64
CA GLU A 422 18.97 30.15 9.75
C GLU A 422 20.11 29.21 9.30
N VAL A 423 19.91 28.51 8.18
CA VAL A 423 20.92 27.61 7.60
C VAL A 423 22.19 28.36 7.20
N ILE A 424 22.07 29.53 6.56
CA ILE A 424 23.25 30.36 6.25
C ILE A 424 23.96 30.79 7.54
N ARG A 425 23.21 31.28 8.53
CA ARG A 425 23.82 31.74 9.78
C ARG A 425 24.63 30.63 10.46
N ASP A 426 24.12 29.41 10.46
CA ASP A 426 24.71 28.34 11.25
C ASP A 426 25.81 27.56 10.50
N GLU A 427 25.73 27.44 9.17
CA GLU A 427 26.67 26.63 8.36
C GLU A 427 27.66 27.47 7.52
N VAL A 428 27.32 28.74 7.26
CA VAL A 428 28.14 29.67 6.48
C VAL A 428 28.86 30.67 7.40
N SER A 429 28.22 31.22 8.43
CA SER A 429 28.89 32.19 9.33
C SER A 429 29.96 31.57 10.23
N LYS A 430 29.89 30.27 10.53
CA LYS A 430 30.97 29.57 11.26
C LYS A 430 32.27 29.45 10.45
N ASN A 431 32.21 29.62 9.12
CA ASN A 431 33.36 29.55 8.23
C ASN A 431 33.77 30.90 7.62
N PHE A 432 33.07 32.00 7.93
CA PHE A 432 33.50 33.35 7.52
C PHE A 432 34.49 33.99 8.51
N ALA A 433 34.85 33.29 9.58
CA ALA A 433 35.84 33.72 10.57
C ALA A 433 37.20 32.97 10.45
N LYS A 434 37.49 32.36 9.29
CA LYS A 434 38.81 31.80 8.99
C LYS A 434 39.31 32.25 7.63
#